data_AF-A0AAF0DRI2-F1
#
_entry.id   AF-A0AAF0DRI2-F1
#
_cell.length_a   1.000
_cell.length_b   1.000
_cell.length_c   1.000
_cell.angle_alpha   90.00
_cell.angle_beta   90.00
_cell.angle_gamma   90.00
#
_symmetry.space_group_name_H-M   'P 1'
#
loop_
_entity.id
_entity.type
_entity.pdbx_description
1 polymer ?
#
loop_
_entity_poly.entity_id
_entity_poly.type
_entity_poly.pdbx_seq_one_letter_code
_entity_poly.pdbx_strand_id
1 'polypeptide(L)'
;MDAELRYVSKYVHPYMEMYPHATVLVQLSTTRSAFMTMPPGGEPDTLAALELLREAHDRAHAASPDVRPTVVFHSFSNGGLMPFTSLLEYGRRVPERLPRPLAYIMDCSPGHLDGKLFAEAMATMAPGSSYLDQFQHWMTRNSTRAVFDGINAYAWLRRRDNPLEIAKHYVNHVPNWAWGEQPVQLPARLYMFTEADAFIAPNAVIAHGQEAQDTIRRAAVRVHDLENLAPEERGMRLTAVAHNVAPTAKY
;
A
#
# COMPACT_ATOMS: atom_id res chain seq x y z
N MET A 1 -8.56 6.64 -2.33
CA MET A 1 -9.10 7.70 -3.20
C MET A 1 -10.57 7.91 -2.89
N ASP A 2 -10.85 8.75 -1.89
CA ASP A 2 -12.19 9.30 -1.62
C ASP A 2 -13.31 8.24 -1.56
N ALA A 3 -12.96 7.03 -1.10
CA ALA A 3 -13.86 5.90 -1.07
C ALA A 3 -14.89 6.12 0.04
N GLU A 4 -16.16 5.98 -0.29
CA GLU A 4 -17.22 6.01 0.72
C GLU A 4 -17.02 4.87 1.72
N LEU A 5 -17.23 5.15 3.01
CA LEU A 5 -17.03 4.19 4.11
C LEU A 5 -17.76 2.86 3.90
N ARG A 6 -18.92 2.87 3.21
CA ARG A 6 -19.66 1.64 2.86
C ARG A 6 -18.91 0.67 1.96
N TYR A 7 -17.97 1.16 1.15
CA TYR A 7 -17.15 0.32 0.28
C TYR A 7 -15.92 -0.18 1.04
N VAL A 8 -15.39 0.64 1.93
CA VAL A 8 -14.27 0.31 2.81
C VAL A 8 -14.60 -0.86 3.74
N SER A 9 -15.83 -0.92 4.27
CA SER A 9 -16.26 -2.01 5.16
C SER A 9 -16.14 -3.40 4.54
N LYS A 10 -16.35 -3.54 3.22
CA LYS A 10 -16.17 -4.80 2.49
C LYS A 10 -14.72 -5.32 2.55
N TYR A 11 -13.75 -4.40 2.56
CA TYR A 11 -12.33 -4.75 2.64
C TYR A 11 -11.88 -4.99 4.08
N VAL A 12 -12.50 -4.32 5.04
CA VAL A 12 -12.15 -4.41 6.47
C VAL A 12 -12.74 -5.65 7.12
N HIS A 13 -13.96 -6.04 6.74
CA HIS A 13 -14.69 -7.11 7.40
C HIS A 13 -13.93 -8.45 7.45
N PRO A 14 -13.27 -8.92 6.37
CA PRO A 14 -12.47 -10.15 6.42
C PRO A 14 -11.34 -10.08 7.45
N TYR A 15 -10.72 -8.90 7.66
CA TYR A 15 -9.69 -8.73 8.69
C TYR A 15 -10.27 -8.82 10.09
N MET A 16 -11.46 -8.28 10.31
CA MET A 16 -12.15 -8.40 11.60
C MET A 16 -12.53 -9.85 11.91
N GLU A 17 -12.90 -10.64 10.91
CA GLU A 17 -13.19 -12.07 11.07
C GLU A 17 -11.91 -12.90 11.31
N MET A 18 -10.85 -12.64 10.54
CA MET A 18 -9.57 -13.36 10.67
C MET A 18 -8.83 -13.01 11.96
N TYR A 19 -8.90 -11.75 12.39
CA TYR A 19 -8.12 -11.21 13.50
C TYR A 19 -9.03 -10.46 14.47
N PRO A 20 -9.95 -11.17 15.17
CA PRO A 20 -10.97 -10.53 16.01
C PRO A 20 -10.40 -9.75 17.20
N HIS A 21 -9.13 -10.00 17.56
CA HIS A 21 -8.43 -9.32 18.65
C HIS A 21 -7.42 -8.26 18.15
N ALA A 22 -7.24 -8.11 16.85
CA ALA A 22 -6.33 -7.10 16.30
C ALA A 22 -7.01 -5.73 16.24
N THR A 23 -6.23 -4.68 16.46
CA THR A 23 -6.68 -3.32 16.11
C THR A 23 -6.58 -3.16 14.59
N VAL A 24 -7.70 -2.87 13.93
CA VAL A 24 -7.73 -2.58 12.49
C VAL A 24 -7.75 -1.07 12.29
N LEU A 25 -6.68 -0.53 11.73
CA LEU A 25 -6.56 0.89 11.38
C LEU A 25 -6.79 1.05 9.88
N VAL A 26 -7.63 2.02 9.51
CA VAL A 26 -7.97 2.29 8.12
C VAL A 26 -7.62 3.72 7.79
N GLN A 27 -6.61 3.91 6.95
CA GLN A 27 -6.24 5.21 6.44
C GLN A 27 -6.86 5.41 5.05
N LEU A 28 -7.73 6.42 4.94
CA LEU A 28 -8.30 6.81 3.65
C LEU A 28 -7.38 7.83 2.99
N SER A 29 -7.14 7.65 1.70
CA SER A 29 -6.45 8.63 0.87
C SER A 29 -7.43 9.39 -0.01
N THR A 30 -7.15 10.68 -0.22
CA THR A 30 -7.83 11.50 -1.21
C THR A 30 -7.02 11.48 -2.50
N THR A 31 -7.63 11.84 -3.62
CA THR A 31 -6.89 12.04 -4.88
C THR A 31 -5.73 13.02 -4.69
N ARG A 32 -5.95 14.08 -3.89
CA ARG A 32 -4.93 15.07 -3.57
C ARG A 32 -3.76 14.47 -2.79
N SER A 33 -4.01 13.71 -1.73
CA SER A 33 -2.94 13.10 -0.93
C SER A 33 -2.23 11.95 -1.66
N ALA A 34 -2.91 11.27 -2.57
CA ALA A 34 -2.33 10.20 -3.37
C ALA A 34 -1.43 10.71 -4.51
N PHE A 35 -1.81 11.80 -5.20
CA PHE A 35 -1.15 12.15 -6.47
C PHE A 35 -0.68 13.59 -6.60
N MET A 36 -1.20 14.50 -5.79
CA MET A 36 -0.86 15.93 -5.87
C MET A 36 0.06 16.38 -4.75
N THR A 37 0.37 15.49 -3.81
CA THR A 37 1.21 15.80 -2.66
C THR A 37 2.47 14.92 -2.72
N MET A 38 3.60 15.56 -3.02
CA MET A 38 4.92 14.92 -2.96
C MET A 38 5.29 14.67 -1.50
N PRO A 39 5.86 13.51 -1.12
CA PRO A 39 6.49 13.37 0.19
C PRO A 39 7.52 14.51 0.38
N PRO A 40 7.51 15.23 1.53
CA PRO A 40 6.81 14.91 2.78
C PRO A 40 5.42 15.55 2.96
N GLY A 41 4.83 16.16 1.93
CA GLY A 41 3.48 16.73 2.02
C GLY A 41 2.44 15.63 2.28
N GLY A 42 1.70 15.77 3.37
CA GLY A 42 0.90 14.69 3.97
C GLY A 42 1.22 14.46 5.45
N GLU A 43 2.10 15.29 6.03
CA GLU A 43 2.54 15.23 7.42
C GLU A 43 1.39 15.12 8.45
N PRO A 44 0.31 15.93 8.43
CA PRO A 44 -0.71 15.85 9.48
C PRO A 44 -1.41 14.48 9.53
N ASP A 45 -1.85 13.96 8.38
CA ASP A 45 -2.51 12.66 8.29
C ASP A 45 -1.55 11.52 8.64
N THR A 46 -0.29 11.65 8.23
CA THR A 46 0.75 10.66 8.52
C THR A 46 1.08 10.63 10.01
N LEU A 47 1.21 11.78 10.66
CA LEU A 47 1.46 11.89 12.09
C LEU A 47 0.27 11.36 12.90
N ALA A 48 -0.96 11.63 12.48
CA ALA A 48 -2.15 11.06 13.10
C ALA A 48 -2.17 9.52 12.99
N ALA A 49 -1.84 8.97 11.81
CA ALA A 49 -1.74 7.52 11.62
C ALA A 49 -0.64 6.88 12.50
N LEU A 50 0.51 7.54 12.62
CA LEU A 50 1.59 7.08 13.50
C LEU A 50 1.17 7.10 14.98
N GLU A 51 0.41 8.11 15.41
CA GLU A 51 -0.07 8.17 16.80
C GLU A 51 -1.04 7.03 17.10
N LEU A 52 -2.00 6.77 16.20
CA LEU A 52 -2.89 5.62 16.33
C LEU A 52 -2.14 4.28 16.36
N LEU A 53 -1.05 4.15 15.60
CA LEU A 53 -0.20 2.97 15.65
C LEU A 53 0.54 2.82 16.99
N ARG A 54 1.00 3.94 17.59
CA ARG A 54 1.61 3.93 18.92
C ARG A 54 0.61 3.54 19.99
N GLU A 55 -0.60 4.11 19.97
CA GLU A 55 -1.65 3.73 20.91
C GLU A 55 -2.02 2.25 20.78
N ALA A 56 -2.10 1.73 19.54
CA ALA A 56 -2.36 0.32 19.30
C ALA A 56 -1.21 -0.57 19.81
N HIS A 57 0.04 -0.13 19.64
CA HIS A 57 1.21 -0.78 20.21
C HIS A 57 1.14 -0.83 21.73
N ASP A 58 0.88 0.29 22.40
CA ASP A 58 0.82 0.36 23.86
C ASP A 58 -0.28 -0.53 24.42
N ARG A 59 -1.47 -0.55 23.80
CA ARG A 59 -2.57 -1.45 24.20
C ARG A 59 -2.20 -2.92 24.05
N ALA A 60 -1.60 -3.29 22.92
CA ALA A 60 -1.18 -4.66 22.66
C ALA A 60 -0.06 -5.10 23.61
N HIS A 61 0.90 -4.21 23.87
CA HIS A 61 2.00 -4.46 24.80
C HIS A 61 1.51 -4.56 26.25
N ALA A 62 0.57 -3.72 26.68
CA ALA A 62 -0.05 -3.82 28.01
C ALA A 62 -0.78 -5.16 28.22
N ALA A 63 -1.42 -5.69 27.17
CA ALA A 63 -2.07 -7.00 27.21
C ALA A 63 -1.07 -8.18 27.19
N SER A 64 0.14 -7.97 26.67
CA SER A 64 1.18 -9.01 26.57
C SER A 64 2.58 -8.39 26.63
N PRO A 65 3.09 -8.06 27.85
CA PRO A 65 4.33 -7.30 28.01
C PRO A 65 5.58 -8.01 27.45
N ASP A 66 5.58 -9.35 27.46
CA ASP A 66 6.72 -10.14 26.99
C ASP A 66 6.76 -10.30 25.47
N VAL A 67 5.70 -9.91 24.76
CA VAL A 67 5.57 -10.07 23.32
C VAL A 67 5.57 -8.69 22.65
N ARG A 68 6.55 -8.45 21.79
CA ARG A 68 6.58 -7.23 20.98
C ARG A 68 5.39 -7.22 20.00
N PRO A 69 4.52 -6.19 20.02
CA PRO A 69 3.42 -6.07 19.07
C PRO A 69 3.90 -6.02 17.61
N THR A 70 3.12 -6.60 16.71
CA THR A 70 3.38 -6.64 15.27
C THR A 70 2.27 -5.98 14.46
N VAL A 71 2.58 -5.54 13.24
CA VAL A 71 1.62 -4.92 12.32
C VAL A 71 1.72 -5.55 10.92
N VAL A 72 0.57 -5.74 10.29
CA VAL A 72 0.45 -6.09 8.87
C VAL A 72 -0.06 -4.85 8.13
N PHE A 73 0.64 -4.45 7.08
CA PHE A 73 0.20 -3.36 6.22
C PHE A 73 -0.54 -3.92 5.02
N HIS A 74 -1.58 -3.23 4.59
CA HIS A 74 -2.28 -3.50 3.34
C HIS A 74 -2.54 -2.19 2.61
N SER A 75 -1.99 -2.04 1.41
CA SER A 75 -2.26 -0.88 0.56
C SER A 75 -2.98 -1.31 -0.72
N PHE A 76 -3.97 -0.52 -1.10
CA PHE A 76 -4.72 -0.70 -2.34
C PHE A 76 -4.29 0.34 -3.38
N SER A 77 -3.90 -0.12 -4.57
CA SER A 77 -3.49 0.72 -5.68
C SER A 77 -2.33 1.68 -5.34
N ASN A 78 -1.97 2.53 -6.30
CA ASN A 78 -1.01 3.62 -6.09
C ASN A 78 -1.53 4.60 -5.01
N GLY A 79 -2.85 4.72 -4.87
CA GLY A 79 -3.48 5.59 -3.87
C GLY A 79 -3.26 5.17 -2.41
N GLY A 80 -2.96 3.90 -2.14
CA GLY A 80 -2.54 3.41 -0.83
C GLY A 80 -1.02 3.40 -0.66
N LEU A 81 -0.27 3.13 -1.74
CA LEU A 81 1.19 3.11 -1.72
C LEU A 81 1.78 4.47 -1.34
N MET A 82 1.28 5.55 -1.93
CA MET A 82 1.82 6.89 -1.73
C MET A 82 1.76 7.35 -0.27
N PRO A 83 0.61 7.37 0.44
CA PRO A 83 0.57 7.71 1.86
C PRO A 83 1.35 6.71 2.72
N PHE A 84 1.44 5.43 2.31
CA PHE A 84 2.25 4.45 3.00
C PHE A 84 3.75 4.79 2.96
N THR A 85 4.26 5.35 1.86
CA THR A 85 5.66 5.79 1.80
C THR A 85 5.97 6.93 2.77
N SER A 86 5.05 7.88 2.91
CA SER A 86 5.13 8.92 3.94
C SER A 86 5.13 8.29 5.34
N LEU A 87 4.23 7.34 5.60
CA LEU A 87 4.20 6.62 6.87
C LEU A 87 5.54 5.96 7.21
N LEU A 88 6.16 5.27 6.25
CA LEU A 88 7.48 4.67 6.40
C LEU A 88 8.58 5.71 6.67
N GLU A 89 8.59 6.82 5.93
CA GLU A 89 9.55 7.93 6.09
C GLU A 89 9.47 8.60 7.45
N TYR A 90 8.27 8.85 7.97
CA TYR A 90 8.10 9.44 9.29
C TYR A 90 8.30 8.40 10.40
N GLY A 91 7.81 7.18 10.21
CA GLY A 91 7.94 6.10 11.18
C GLY A 91 9.39 5.69 11.44
N ARG A 92 10.24 5.64 10.40
CA ARG A 92 11.67 5.31 10.58
C ARG A 92 12.45 6.35 11.39
N ARG A 93 11.97 7.61 11.45
CA ARG A 93 12.62 8.68 12.22
C ARG A 93 12.32 8.58 13.70
N VAL A 94 11.19 7.98 14.07
CA VAL A 94 10.72 7.83 15.45
C VAL A 94 10.18 6.40 15.64
N PRO A 95 11.06 5.38 15.57
CA PRO A 95 10.65 3.98 15.60
C PRO A 95 10.22 3.49 17.00
N GLU A 96 10.53 4.28 18.03
CA GLU A 96 10.13 4.00 19.40
C GLU A 96 8.61 3.86 19.51
N ARG A 97 8.16 2.79 20.18
CA ARG A 97 6.73 2.47 20.37
C ARG A 97 5.95 2.18 19.09
N LEU A 98 6.62 1.90 17.97
CA LEU A 98 5.95 1.37 16.78
C LEU A 98 5.89 -0.16 16.82
N PRO A 99 4.78 -0.77 16.36
CA PRO A 99 4.69 -2.22 16.20
C PRO A 99 5.65 -2.68 15.10
N ARG A 100 6.23 -3.87 15.28
CA ARG A 100 7.17 -4.44 14.31
C ARG A 100 6.44 -4.82 13.01
N PRO A 101 6.87 -4.34 11.83
CA PRO A 101 6.32 -4.77 10.55
C PRO A 101 6.48 -6.29 10.38
N LEU A 102 5.37 -7.00 10.20
CA LEU A 102 5.34 -8.45 9.98
C LEU A 102 5.23 -8.80 8.51
N ALA A 103 4.29 -8.15 7.83
CA ALA A 103 4.02 -8.37 6.41
C ALA A 103 3.49 -7.09 5.75
N TYR A 104 3.62 -7.01 4.43
CA TYR A 104 3.00 -5.98 3.60
C TYR A 104 2.29 -6.63 2.42
N ILE A 105 1.00 -6.37 2.33
CA ILE A 105 0.11 -6.78 1.25
C ILE A 105 -0.06 -5.60 0.30
N MET A 106 0.20 -5.83 -0.98
CA MET A 106 -0.03 -4.86 -2.05
C MET A 106 -1.11 -5.40 -2.98
N ASP A 107 -2.27 -4.77 -2.96
CA ASP A 107 -3.39 -5.13 -3.81
C ASP A 107 -3.48 -4.16 -4.99
N CYS A 108 -3.30 -4.71 -6.19
CA CYS A 108 -3.22 -4.01 -7.45
C CYS A 108 -2.20 -2.85 -7.38
N SER A 109 -1.02 -3.11 -6.84
CA SER A 109 0.04 -2.12 -6.61
C SER A 109 1.42 -2.80 -6.55
N PRO A 110 2.51 -2.13 -6.96
CA PRO A 110 2.52 -0.82 -7.61
C PRO A 110 2.26 -0.90 -9.12
N GLY A 111 1.59 0.12 -9.66
CA GLY A 111 1.40 0.27 -11.11
C GLY A 111 2.41 1.20 -11.77
N HIS A 112 2.01 1.69 -12.94
CA HIS A 112 2.65 2.82 -13.60
C HIS A 112 1.69 4.01 -13.62
N LEU A 113 2.24 5.22 -13.50
CA LEU A 113 1.47 6.45 -13.71
C LEU A 113 1.38 6.72 -15.21
N ASP A 114 0.39 6.11 -15.87
CA ASP A 114 -0.05 6.57 -17.19
C ASP A 114 -1.02 7.74 -16.99
N GLY A 115 -0.59 8.93 -17.40
CA GLY A 115 -1.40 10.15 -17.32
C GLY A 115 -2.73 10.06 -18.08
N LYS A 116 -2.82 9.20 -19.11
CA LYS A 116 -4.06 8.93 -19.83
C LYS A 116 -5.03 8.10 -18.98
N LEU A 117 -4.57 6.98 -18.42
CA LEU A 117 -5.39 6.12 -17.56
C LEU A 117 -5.84 6.84 -16.29
N PHE A 118 -4.96 7.65 -15.70
CA PHE A 118 -5.32 8.46 -14.54
C PHE A 118 -6.34 9.55 -14.87
N ALA A 119 -6.18 10.23 -16.01
CA ALA A 119 -7.16 11.22 -16.47
C ALA A 119 -8.52 10.58 -16.80
N GLU A 120 -8.53 9.35 -17.32
CA GLU A 120 -9.76 8.58 -17.55
C GLU A 120 -10.42 8.17 -16.23
N ALA A 121 -9.64 7.67 -15.24
CA ALA A 121 -10.14 7.37 -13.90
C ALA A 121 -10.78 8.60 -13.24
N MET A 122 -10.09 9.74 -13.26
CA MET A 122 -10.59 11.00 -12.69
C MET A 122 -11.84 11.52 -13.41
N ALA A 123 -11.91 11.35 -14.73
CA ALA A 123 -13.09 11.74 -15.48
C ALA A 123 -14.30 10.88 -15.08
N THR A 124 -14.16 9.55 -14.96
CA THR A 124 -15.28 8.65 -14.59
C THR A 124 -15.96 8.96 -13.26
N MET A 125 -15.33 9.75 -12.38
CA MET A 125 -15.92 10.18 -11.11
C MET A 125 -16.96 11.30 -11.24
N ALA A 126 -17.13 11.95 -12.40
CA ALA A 126 -18.16 12.96 -12.62
C ALA A 126 -19.49 12.32 -13.07
N PRO A 127 -20.54 12.31 -12.24
CA PRO A 127 -21.79 11.63 -12.57
C PRO A 127 -22.73 12.63 -13.25
N GLY A 128 -22.81 12.58 -14.58
CA GLY A 128 -23.78 13.41 -15.27
C GLY A 128 -23.79 13.23 -16.78
N SER A 129 -24.99 13.26 -17.37
CA SER A 129 -25.22 13.12 -18.81
C SER A 129 -25.51 14.45 -19.51
N SER A 130 -25.47 15.58 -18.79
CA SER A 130 -25.74 16.88 -19.38
C SER A 130 -24.55 17.37 -20.22
N TYR A 131 -24.80 18.34 -21.11
CA TYR A 131 -23.73 18.99 -21.88
C TYR A 131 -22.69 19.68 -20.99
N LEU A 132 -23.11 20.24 -19.85
CA LEU A 132 -22.19 20.82 -18.88
C LEU A 132 -21.31 19.74 -18.23
N ASP A 133 -21.87 18.58 -17.92
CA ASP A 133 -21.11 17.46 -17.38
C ASP A 133 -20.11 16.94 -18.42
N GLN A 134 -20.51 16.79 -19.69
CA GLN A 134 -19.61 16.38 -20.76
C GLN A 134 -18.45 17.38 -20.96
N PHE A 135 -18.73 18.68 -20.84
CA PHE A 135 -17.70 19.71 -20.88
C PHE A 135 -16.78 19.65 -19.65
N GLN A 136 -17.33 19.43 -18.45
CA GLN A 136 -16.55 19.22 -17.22
C GLN A 136 -15.69 17.96 -17.29
N HIS A 137 -16.21 16.86 -17.83
CA HIS A 137 -15.47 15.63 -18.12
C HIS A 137 -14.29 15.90 -19.05
N TRP A 138 -14.54 16.59 -20.15
CA TRP A 138 -13.49 16.97 -21.09
C TRP A 138 -12.43 17.87 -20.43
N MET A 139 -12.84 18.89 -19.68
CA MET A 139 -11.94 19.79 -18.94
C MET A 139 -11.11 19.03 -17.90
N THR A 140 -11.73 18.19 -17.07
CA THR A 140 -11.06 17.38 -16.04
C THR A 140 -10.06 16.42 -16.66
N ARG A 141 -10.44 15.73 -17.74
CA ARG A 141 -9.55 14.81 -18.46
C ARG A 141 -8.32 15.53 -19.01
N ASN A 142 -8.52 16.64 -19.72
CA ASN A 142 -7.42 17.36 -20.37
C ASN A 142 -6.52 18.08 -19.35
N SER A 143 -7.09 18.71 -18.33
CA SER A 143 -6.31 19.37 -17.28
C SER A 143 -5.51 18.37 -16.46
N THR A 144 -6.10 17.24 -16.09
CA THR A 144 -5.41 16.17 -15.36
C THR A 144 -4.27 15.61 -16.20
N ARG A 145 -4.51 15.30 -17.48
CA ARG A 145 -3.45 14.87 -18.39
C ARG A 145 -2.32 15.89 -18.49
N ALA A 146 -2.65 17.18 -18.68
CA ALA A 146 -1.64 18.24 -18.77
C ALA A 146 -0.79 18.37 -17.51
N VAL A 147 -1.39 18.20 -16.31
CA VAL A 147 -0.65 18.19 -15.05
C VAL A 147 0.32 17.01 -14.98
N PHE A 148 -0.12 15.80 -15.32
CA PHE A 148 0.74 14.61 -15.27
C PHE A 148 1.84 14.63 -16.33
N ASP A 149 1.51 15.02 -17.56
CA ASP A 149 2.49 15.23 -18.62
C ASP A 149 3.51 16.29 -18.20
N GLY A 150 3.06 17.35 -17.50
CA GLY A 150 3.93 18.37 -16.90
C GLY A 150 4.84 17.83 -15.79
N ILE A 151 4.33 17.00 -14.87
CA ILE A 151 5.13 16.34 -13.82
C ILE A 151 6.19 15.44 -14.43
N ASN A 152 5.81 14.62 -15.41
CA ASN A 152 6.72 13.72 -16.12
C ASN A 152 7.77 14.49 -16.93
N ALA A 153 7.37 15.54 -17.64
CA ALA A 153 8.31 16.40 -18.38
C ALA A 153 9.27 17.12 -17.43
N TYR A 154 8.79 17.62 -16.29
CA TYR A 154 9.64 18.25 -15.27
C TYR A 154 10.63 17.24 -14.66
N ALA A 155 10.17 16.03 -14.32
CA ALA A 155 11.01 14.96 -13.81
C ALA A 155 12.10 14.58 -14.82
N TRP A 156 11.72 14.41 -16.09
CA TRP A 156 12.64 14.14 -17.20
C TRP A 156 13.67 15.27 -17.38
N LEU A 157 13.23 16.53 -17.44
CA LEU A 157 14.09 17.72 -17.54
C LEU A 157 15.09 17.81 -16.39
N ARG A 158 14.69 17.42 -15.18
CA ARG A 158 15.52 17.42 -13.98
C ARG A 158 16.31 16.14 -13.76
N ARG A 159 16.19 15.14 -14.65
CA ARG A 159 16.74 13.78 -14.48
C ARG A 159 16.41 13.19 -13.10
N ARG A 160 15.19 13.41 -12.64
CA ARG A 160 14.65 12.85 -11.41
C ARG A 160 13.61 11.79 -11.74
N ASP A 161 13.52 10.77 -10.91
CA ASP A 161 12.44 9.79 -11.02
C ASP A 161 11.10 10.43 -10.69
N ASN A 162 10.04 9.90 -11.31
CA ASN A 162 8.70 10.35 -10.97
C ASN A 162 8.33 9.89 -9.53
N PRO A 163 7.34 10.52 -8.89
CA PRO A 163 7.03 10.28 -7.48
C PRO A 163 6.61 8.84 -7.17
N LEU A 164 5.97 8.15 -8.13
CA LEU A 164 5.57 6.76 -7.98
C LEU A 164 6.77 5.82 -8.06
N GLU A 165 7.70 6.03 -8.98
CA GLU A 165 8.93 5.23 -9.05
C GLU A 165 9.79 5.45 -7.80
N ILE A 166 9.85 6.68 -7.28
CA ILE A 166 10.45 6.94 -5.96
C ILE A 166 9.75 6.11 -4.89
N ALA A 167 8.42 6.11 -4.83
CA ALA A 167 7.65 5.34 -3.86
C ALA A 167 7.89 3.82 -3.97
N LYS A 168 7.96 3.29 -5.20
CA LYS A 168 8.26 1.87 -5.50
C LYS A 168 9.62 1.45 -4.99
N HIS A 169 10.66 2.24 -5.28
CA HIS A 169 12.00 2.00 -4.76
C HIS A 169 12.03 2.15 -3.24
N TYR A 170 11.31 3.14 -2.70
CA TYR A 170 11.28 3.44 -1.29
C TYR A 170 10.72 2.26 -0.47
N VAL A 171 9.65 1.60 -0.92
CA VAL A 171 9.12 0.44 -0.19
C VAL A 171 10.02 -0.79 -0.27
N ASN A 172 10.83 -0.96 -1.32
CA ASN A 172 11.78 -2.08 -1.42
C ASN A 172 13.15 -1.79 -0.78
N HIS A 173 13.37 -0.59 -0.26
CA HIS A 173 14.62 -0.23 0.39
C HIS A 173 14.61 -0.60 1.88
N VAL A 174 15.45 -1.57 2.28
CA VAL A 174 15.51 -2.16 3.63
C VAL A 174 15.56 -1.10 4.76
N PRO A 175 16.44 -0.08 4.73
CA PRO A 175 16.52 0.91 5.81
C PRO A 175 15.21 1.66 6.10
N ASN A 176 14.28 1.72 5.15
CA ASN A 176 13.01 2.41 5.34
C ASN A 176 12.04 1.64 6.25
N TRP A 177 12.34 0.37 6.53
CA TRP A 177 11.59 -0.51 7.43
C TRP A 177 12.17 -0.59 8.84
N ALA A 178 13.07 0.34 9.19
CA ALA A 178 13.75 0.41 10.48
C ALA A 178 12.84 0.87 11.64
N TRP A 179 11.67 0.25 11.78
CA TRP A 179 10.69 0.51 12.83
C TRP A 179 10.96 -0.32 14.11
N GLY A 180 12.13 -0.95 14.21
CA GLY A 180 12.42 -1.87 15.30
C GLY A 180 13.77 -2.56 15.24
N GLU A 181 13.80 -3.81 15.71
CA GLU A 181 15.02 -4.56 15.98
C GLU A 181 15.93 -4.73 14.77
N GLN A 182 17.23 -4.71 15.08
CA GLN A 182 18.31 -4.95 14.14
C GLN A 182 18.59 -6.46 14.06
N PRO A 183 18.96 -7.00 12.89
CA PRO A 183 19.13 -6.29 11.62
C PRO A 183 17.78 -6.03 10.92
N VAL A 184 17.62 -4.80 10.40
CA VAL A 184 16.45 -4.42 9.61
C VAL A 184 16.33 -5.34 8.39
N GLN A 185 15.12 -5.86 8.16
CA GLN A 185 14.79 -6.70 7.01
C GLN A 185 13.50 -6.19 6.38
N LEU A 186 13.34 -6.42 5.08
CA LEU A 186 12.03 -6.27 4.45
C LEU A 186 11.07 -7.30 5.06
N PRO A 187 9.84 -6.90 5.41
CA PRO A 187 8.84 -7.85 5.89
C PRO A 187 8.35 -8.74 4.75
N ALA A 188 7.67 -9.84 5.09
CA ALA A 188 7.07 -10.72 4.10
C ALA A 188 6.14 -9.95 3.15
N ARG A 189 6.13 -10.34 1.87
CA ARG A 189 5.38 -9.65 0.82
C ARG A 189 4.33 -10.56 0.20
N LEU A 190 3.15 -9.98 0.01
CA LEU A 190 2.08 -10.55 -0.80
C LEU A 190 1.64 -9.49 -1.81
N TYR A 191 1.77 -9.81 -3.08
CA TYR A 191 1.26 -9.02 -4.18
C TYR A 191 0.03 -9.72 -4.74
N MET A 192 -1.02 -8.95 -4.99
CA MET A 192 -2.26 -9.42 -5.60
C MET A 192 -2.58 -8.52 -6.78
N PHE A 193 -3.00 -9.11 -7.89
CA PHE A 193 -3.48 -8.36 -9.05
C PHE A 193 -4.57 -9.16 -9.79
N THR A 194 -5.22 -8.51 -10.75
CA THR A 194 -6.16 -9.14 -11.67
C THR A 194 -5.75 -8.75 -13.09
N GLU A 195 -5.82 -9.67 -14.06
CA GLU A 195 -5.50 -9.35 -15.45
C GLU A 195 -6.48 -8.34 -16.06
N ALA A 196 -7.72 -8.29 -15.56
CA ALA A 196 -8.73 -7.32 -15.98
C ALA A 196 -8.54 -5.91 -15.40
N ASP A 197 -7.57 -5.67 -14.51
CA ASP A 197 -7.29 -4.33 -14.00
C ASP A 197 -6.78 -3.42 -15.13
N ALA A 198 -7.65 -2.52 -15.59
CA ALA A 198 -7.35 -1.57 -16.66
C ALA A 198 -6.40 -0.44 -16.20
N PHE A 199 -6.21 -0.24 -14.90
CA PHE A 199 -5.44 0.86 -14.34
C PHE A 199 -4.03 0.44 -13.92
N ILE A 200 -3.84 -0.81 -13.51
CA ILE A 200 -2.58 -1.31 -12.98
C ILE A 200 -2.14 -2.54 -13.79
N ALA A 201 -1.13 -2.35 -14.64
CA ALA A 201 -0.61 -3.43 -15.46
C ALA A 201 -0.02 -4.57 -14.58
N PRO A 202 -0.46 -5.83 -14.74
CA PRO A 202 0.05 -6.99 -14.01
C PRO A 202 1.58 -7.12 -14.03
N ASN A 203 2.19 -6.84 -15.18
CA ASN A 203 3.63 -6.92 -15.36
C ASN A 203 4.40 -5.98 -14.42
N ALA A 204 3.83 -4.82 -14.08
CA ALA A 204 4.45 -3.88 -13.15
C ALA A 204 4.49 -4.43 -11.71
N VAL A 205 3.39 -5.10 -11.31
CA VAL A 205 3.27 -5.75 -10.00
C VAL A 205 4.24 -6.92 -9.90
N ILE A 206 4.28 -7.77 -10.93
CA ILE A 206 5.19 -8.93 -11.00
C ILE A 206 6.66 -8.49 -10.94
N ALA A 207 7.05 -7.50 -11.75
CA ALA A 207 8.42 -6.99 -11.76
C ALA A 207 8.83 -6.44 -10.38
N HIS A 208 7.95 -5.66 -9.74
CA HIS A 208 8.23 -5.13 -8.40
C HIS A 208 8.31 -6.21 -7.32
N GLY A 209 7.52 -7.28 -7.45
CA GLY A 209 7.61 -8.46 -6.59
C GLY A 209 8.94 -9.21 -6.75
N GLN A 210 9.45 -9.31 -7.98
CA GLN A 210 10.78 -9.88 -8.24
C GLN A 210 11.90 -9.05 -7.61
N GLU A 211 11.85 -7.72 -7.73
CA GLU A 211 12.80 -6.82 -7.06
C GLU A 211 12.78 -7.00 -5.52
N ALA A 212 11.59 -7.18 -4.94
CA ALA A 212 11.45 -7.46 -3.52
C ALA A 212 12.03 -8.83 -3.14
N GLN A 213 11.86 -9.85 -4.00
CA GLN A 213 12.40 -11.19 -3.79
C GLN A 213 13.94 -11.20 -3.75
N ASP A 214 14.56 -10.48 -4.68
CA ASP A 214 16.02 -10.32 -4.76
C ASP A 214 16.61 -9.68 -3.50
N THR A 215 15.80 -8.86 -2.83
CA THR A 215 16.14 -8.17 -1.58
C THR A 215 15.87 -9.03 -0.34
N ILE A 216 14.73 -9.72 -0.26
CA ILE A 216 14.30 -10.49 0.92
C ILE A 216 15.16 -11.75 1.14
N ARG A 217 15.57 -12.44 0.06
CA ARG A 217 16.43 -13.66 0.01
C ARG A 217 16.07 -14.86 0.91
N ARG A 218 15.24 -14.71 1.95
CA ARG A 218 14.94 -15.71 2.99
C ARG A 218 13.50 -16.22 2.97
N ALA A 219 12.56 -15.34 2.64
CA ALA A 219 11.15 -15.69 2.46
C ALA A 219 10.75 -15.53 1.00
N ALA A 220 9.89 -16.44 0.52
CA ALA A 220 9.31 -16.33 -0.81
C ALA A 220 8.31 -15.18 -0.83
N VAL A 221 8.55 -14.19 -1.69
CA VAL A 221 7.59 -13.18 -2.10
C VAL A 221 6.50 -13.89 -2.88
N ARG A 222 5.24 -13.68 -2.47
CA ARG A 222 4.08 -14.25 -3.15
C ARG A 222 3.49 -13.22 -4.08
N VAL A 223 3.19 -13.64 -5.30
CA VAL A 223 2.57 -12.82 -6.32
C VAL A 223 1.42 -13.64 -6.90
N HIS A 224 0.18 -13.23 -6.63
CA HIS A 224 -1.02 -13.96 -7.02
C HIS A 224 -1.85 -13.18 -8.04
N ASP A 225 -2.19 -13.86 -9.13
CA ASP A 225 -3.29 -13.47 -10.00
C ASP A 225 -4.59 -13.99 -9.40
N LEU A 226 -5.46 -13.07 -8.97
CA LEU A 226 -6.71 -13.39 -8.31
C LEU A 226 -7.75 -14.00 -9.29
N GLU A 227 -7.58 -13.83 -10.60
CA GLU A 227 -8.47 -14.42 -11.61
C GLU A 227 -8.15 -15.90 -11.86
N ASN A 228 -6.86 -16.24 -11.79
CA ASN A 228 -6.34 -17.56 -12.15
C ASN A 228 -5.81 -18.36 -10.97
N LEU A 229 -6.24 -18.06 -9.74
CA LEU A 229 -5.91 -18.86 -8.55
C LEU A 229 -6.20 -20.34 -8.81
N ALA A 230 -5.26 -21.22 -8.48
CA ALA A 230 -5.46 -22.66 -8.60
C ALA A 230 -6.61 -23.10 -7.67
N PRO A 231 -7.33 -24.20 -7.97
CA PRO A 231 -8.41 -24.69 -7.10
C PRO A 231 -7.98 -24.92 -5.64
N GLU A 232 -6.74 -25.41 -5.42
CA GLU A 232 -6.15 -25.52 -4.07
C GLU A 232 -5.95 -24.16 -3.38
N GLU A 233 -5.69 -23.08 -4.12
CA GLU A 233 -5.52 -21.72 -3.61
C GLU A 233 -6.86 -21.02 -3.39
N ARG A 234 -7.87 -21.32 -4.22
CA ARG A 234 -9.27 -20.91 -3.99
C ARG A 234 -9.86 -21.55 -2.74
N GLY A 235 -9.41 -22.77 -2.42
CA GLY A 235 -9.79 -23.53 -1.22
C GLY A 235 -9.04 -23.11 0.05
N MET A 236 -7.93 -22.36 -0.05
CA MET A 236 -7.30 -21.68 1.08
C MET A 236 -8.13 -20.46 1.53
N ARG A 237 -9.38 -20.71 1.94
CA ARG A 237 -9.94 -19.95 3.05
C ARG A 237 -9.10 -20.26 4.29
N LEU A 238 -8.13 -19.38 4.57
CA LEU A 238 -7.84 -18.88 5.92
C LEU A 238 -7.32 -19.87 6.98
N THR A 239 -6.45 -20.83 6.65
CA THR A 239 -5.83 -21.71 7.67
C THR A 239 -4.30 -21.82 7.63
N ALA A 240 -3.60 -21.27 6.64
CA ALA A 240 -2.19 -21.58 6.41
C ALA A 240 -1.16 -20.45 6.69
N VAL A 241 -1.44 -19.53 7.63
CA VAL A 241 -0.42 -18.58 8.13
C VAL A 241 0.01 -18.88 9.57
N ALA A 242 -0.67 -19.81 10.27
CA ALA A 242 -0.36 -20.15 11.66
C ALA A 242 0.71 -21.25 11.85
N HIS A 243 1.19 -21.89 10.79
CA HIS A 243 2.15 -22.99 10.90
C HIS A 243 3.35 -22.80 9.98
N ASN A 244 4.25 -21.88 10.35
CA ASN A 244 5.66 -21.94 9.95
C ASN A 244 6.58 -21.16 10.91
N VAL A 245 6.27 -21.22 12.21
CA VAL A 245 7.28 -21.03 13.26
C VAL A 245 7.58 -22.42 13.80
N ALA A 246 8.68 -23.02 13.33
CA ALA A 246 9.18 -24.25 13.90
C ALA A 246 9.49 -24.05 15.40
N PRO A 247 9.09 -24.99 16.27
CA PRO A 247 9.56 -24.97 17.65
C PRO A 247 11.01 -25.43 17.65
N THR A 248 11.96 -24.50 17.79
CA THR A 248 13.32 -24.88 18.19
C THR A 248 13.26 -25.51 19.57
N ALA A 249 13.82 -26.70 19.62
CA ALA A 249 13.64 -27.71 20.64
C ALA A 249 14.21 -27.34 22.02
N LYS A 250 13.59 -27.99 23.02
CA LYS A 250 14.13 -28.40 24.33
C LYS A 250 15.66 -28.35 24.42
N TYR A 251 16.20 -27.59 25.38
CA TYR A 251 16.76 -28.08 26.66
C TYR A 251 16.80 -26.92 27.66
#